data_AF-A0A1Z8ZPU3-F1
#
_entry.id   AF-A0A1Z8ZPU3-F1
#
_cell.length_a   1.000
_cell.length_b   1.000
_cell.length_c   1.000
_cell.angle_alpha   90.00
_cell.angle_beta   90.00
_cell.angle_gamma   90.00
#
_symmetry.space_group_name_H-M   'P 1'
#
loop_
_entity.id
_entity.type
_entity.pdbx_description
1 polymer ?
#
loop_
_entity_poly.entity_id
_entity_poly.type
_entity_poly.pdbx_seq_one_letter_code
_entity_poly.pdbx_strand_id
1 'polypeptide(L)'
;ELSSLFCMRAMVSDWKKKPPYPNWKNYSESLQSYADNVISNYEKVDMLGLAAYYKKHEPELRKSATLRNLNGAMAAALLPVFEKNPQHWEAIRYLNVTPATSGLTFKQYLAKWKKDAPKKHHGLIDGIARVFAVD
;
A
#
# COMPACT_ATOMS: atom_id res chain seq x y z
N GLU A 1 1.61 6.55 -2.27
CA GLU A 1 1.08 5.78 -3.43
C GLU A 1 -0.07 4.84 -3.09
N LEU A 2 0.07 3.86 -2.19
CA LEU A 2 -1.02 2.89 -1.93
C LEU A 2 -2.34 3.56 -1.50
N SER A 3 -2.30 4.48 -0.55
CA SER A 3 -3.50 5.19 -0.06
C SER A 3 -4.14 6.06 -1.13
N SER A 4 -3.33 6.78 -1.91
CA SER A 4 -3.83 7.62 -3.00
C SER A 4 -4.53 6.77 -4.07
N LEU A 5 -3.93 5.66 -4.50
CA LEU A 5 -4.55 4.76 -5.48
C LEU A 5 -5.85 4.14 -4.97
N PHE A 6 -5.86 3.65 -3.72
CA PHE A 6 -7.06 3.12 -3.07
C PHE A 6 -8.19 4.15 -3.03
N CYS A 7 -7.91 5.37 -2.55
CA CYS A 7 -8.90 6.43 -2.47
C CYS A 7 -9.45 6.80 -3.85
N MET A 8 -8.59 6.88 -4.87
CA MET A 8 -9.02 7.18 -6.23
C MET A 8 -9.95 6.12 -6.79
N ARG A 9 -9.61 4.83 -6.66
CA ARG A 9 -10.46 3.74 -7.16
C ARG A 9 -11.77 3.61 -6.37
N ALA A 10 -11.74 3.89 -5.07
CA ALA A 10 -12.95 4.00 -4.27
C ALA A 10 -13.86 5.13 -4.76
N MET A 11 -13.30 6.32 -5.01
CA MET A 11 -14.04 7.47 -5.56
C MET A 11 -14.63 7.17 -6.94
N VAL A 12 -13.92 6.44 -7.81
CA VAL A 12 -14.48 6.02 -9.11
C VAL A 12 -15.79 5.24 -8.92
N SER A 13 -15.79 4.26 -8.02
CA SER A 13 -16.99 3.43 -7.76
C SER A 13 -18.13 4.24 -7.14
N ASP A 14 -17.80 5.10 -6.18
CA ASP A 14 -18.78 5.87 -5.43
C ASP A 14 -19.38 7.01 -6.28
N TRP A 15 -18.55 7.80 -6.98
CA TRP A 15 -19.00 8.96 -7.74
C TRP A 15 -19.81 8.60 -8.99
N LYS A 16 -19.69 7.38 -9.50
CA LYS A 16 -20.61 6.85 -10.53
C LYS A 16 -22.06 6.77 -10.04
N LYS A 17 -22.26 6.58 -8.72
CA LYS A 17 -23.56 6.33 -8.11
C LYS A 17 -24.05 7.51 -7.27
N LYS A 18 -23.18 8.08 -6.44
CA LYS A 18 -23.47 9.10 -5.43
C LYS A 18 -22.29 10.08 -5.32
N PRO A 19 -22.04 10.90 -6.35
CA PRO A 19 -20.99 11.91 -6.24
C PRO A 19 -21.40 13.00 -5.22
N PRO A 20 -20.43 13.73 -4.62
CA PRO A 20 -20.72 14.85 -3.73
C PRO A 20 -21.58 15.94 -4.39
N TYR A 21 -21.36 16.16 -5.69
CA TYR A 21 -22.18 17.05 -6.53
C TYR A 21 -22.59 16.31 -7.80
N PRO A 22 -23.85 16.43 -8.28
CA PRO A 22 -24.32 15.67 -9.44
C PRO A 22 -23.46 15.83 -10.71
N ASN A 23 -22.94 17.03 -10.95
CA ASN A 23 -22.04 17.32 -12.08
C ASN A 23 -20.68 16.62 -11.98
N TRP A 24 -20.31 16.04 -10.83
CA TRP A 24 -19.06 15.31 -10.66
C TRP A 24 -19.12 13.85 -11.12
N LYS A 25 -20.30 13.34 -11.50
CA LYS A 25 -20.47 11.95 -11.96
C LYS A 25 -19.50 11.58 -13.09
N ASN A 26 -19.33 12.47 -14.06
CA ASN A 26 -18.47 12.25 -15.23
C ASN A 26 -16.97 12.26 -14.87
N TYR A 27 -16.58 12.86 -13.74
CA TYR A 27 -15.17 12.85 -13.28
C TYR A 27 -14.73 11.46 -12.83
N SER A 28 -15.67 10.55 -12.55
CA SER A 28 -15.32 9.15 -12.23
C SER A 28 -14.50 8.49 -13.34
N GLU A 29 -14.72 8.85 -14.61
CA GLU A 29 -13.93 8.36 -15.73
C GLU A 29 -12.52 8.95 -15.74
N SER A 30 -12.39 10.26 -15.52
CA SER A 30 -11.09 10.92 -15.39
C SER A 30 -10.26 10.37 -14.23
N LEU A 31 -10.89 10.08 -13.09
CA LEU A 31 -10.25 9.45 -11.93
C LEU A 31 -9.76 8.03 -12.25
N GLN A 32 -10.57 7.26 -12.98
CA GLN A 32 -10.21 5.91 -13.42
C GLN A 32 -8.99 5.96 -14.35
N SER A 33 -9.05 6.78 -15.41
CA SER A 33 -7.95 6.94 -16.36
C SER A 33 -6.67 7.41 -15.68
N TYR A 34 -6.76 8.33 -14.71
CA TYR A 34 -5.60 8.76 -13.95
C TYR A 34 -5.00 7.63 -13.12
N ALA A 35 -5.80 6.90 -12.35
CA ALA A 35 -5.32 5.80 -11.52
C ALA A 35 -4.66 4.70 -12.38
N ASP A 36 -5.28 4.36 -13.52
CA ASP A 36 -4.75 3.38 -14.46
C ASP A 36 -3.42 3.85 -15.08
N ASN A 37 -3.33 5.11 -15.49
CA ASN A 37 -2.10 5.68 -16.02
C ASN A 37 -0.97 5.73 -14.98
N VAL A 38 -1.28 6.05 -13.72
CA VAL A 38 -0.29 6.01 -12.63
C VAL A 38 0.22 4.58 -12.45
N ILE A 39 -0.67 3.58 -12.40
CA ILE A 39 -0.30 2.17 -12.24
C ILE A 39 0.50 1.66 -13.45
N SER A 40 0.13 2.05 -14.68
CA SER A 40 0.82 1.60 -15.89
C SER A 40 2.26 2.12 -16.02
N ASN A 41 2.58 3.21 -15.32
CA ASN A 41 3.93 3.78 -15.28
C ASN A 41 4.86 3.06 -14.27
N TYR A 42 4.34 2.14 -13.46
CA TYR A 42 5.15 1.34 -12.54
C TYR A 42 5.58 0.02 -13.17
N GLU A 43 6.72 -0.50 -12.69
CA GLU A 43 7.11 -1.87 -13.02
C GLU A 43 6.03 -2.84 -12.53
N LYS A 44 5.63 -3.76 -13.41
CA LYS A 44 4.59 -4.74 -13.08
C LYS A 44 5.16 -5.80 -12.17
N VAL A 45 4.74 -5.75 -10.91
CA VAL A 45 5.09 -6.71 -9.88
C VAL A 45 3.80 -7.24 -9.29
N ASP A 46 3.66 -8.56 -9.22
CA ASP A 46 2.55 -9.20 -8.51
C ASP A 46 2.97 -9.58 -7.08
N MET A 47 2.03 -10.13 -6.33
CA MET A 47 2.27 -10.54 -4.94
C MET A 47 3.34 -11.65 -4.82
N LEU A 48 3.56 -12.46 -5.85
CA LEU A 48 4.58 -13.52 -5.83
C LEU A 48 5.98 -12.96 -6.12
N GLY A 49 6.06 -11.93 -6.98
CA GLY A 49 7.29 -11.23 -7.32
C GLY A 49 7.76 -10.21 -6.28
N LEU A 50 6.89 -9.82 -5.33
CA LEU A 50 7.16 -8.73 -4.39
C LEU A 50 8.44 -8.93 -3.56
N ALA A 51 8.67 -10.15 -3.06
CA ALA A 51 9.85 -10.47 -2.27
C ALA A 51 11.15 -10.28 -3.08
N ALA A 52 11.17 -10.80 -4.32
CA ALA A 52 12.31 -10.65 -5.22
C ALA A 52 12.54 -9.18 -5.61
N TYR A 53 11.46 -8.45 -5.89
CA TYR A 53 11.50 -7.02 -6.20
C TYR A 53 12.06 -6.19 -5.05
N TYR A 54 11.55 -6.41 -3.83
CA TYR A 54 12.07 -5.75 -2.63
C TYR A 54 13.55 -6.05 -2.43
N LYS A 55 13.95 -7.33 -2.47
CA LYS A 55 15.34 -7.74 -2.25
C LYS A 55 16.30 -7.11 -3.26
N LYS A 56 15.90 -7.02 -4.53
CA LYS A 56 16.67 -6.36 -5.59
C LYS A 56 16.91 -4.89 -5.30
N HIS A 57 15.90 -4.19 -4.76
CA HIS A 57 15.91 -2.73 -4.59
C HIS A 57 16.17 -2.26 -3.15
N GLU A 58 16.29 -3.16 -2.17
CA GLU A 58 16.52 -2.84 -0.77
C GLU A 58 17.71 -1.88 -0.56
N PRO A 59 18.88 -2.04 -1.22
CA PRO A 59 20.00 -1.12 -1.04
C PRO A 59 19.68 0.33 -1.45
N GLU A 60 18.80 0.53 -2.44
CA GLU A 60 18.36 1.86 -2.88
C GLU A 60 17.32 2.43 -1.91
N LEU A 61 16.34 1.61 -1.51
CA LEU A 61 15.29 1.99 -0.56
C LEU A 61 15.86 2.39 0.81
N ARG A 62 16.98 1.77 1.23
CA ARG A 62 17.70 2.16 2.46
C ARG A 62 18.35 3.53 2.38
N LYS A 63 18.68 4.01 1.18
CA LYS A 63 19.28 5.34 0.96
C LYS A 63 18.22 6.44 0.88
N SER A 64 17.05 6.13 0.33
CA SER A 64 15.98 7.10 0.17
C SER A 64 14.60 6.47 0.29
N ALA A 65 13.80 7.00 1.22
CA ALA A 65 12.42 6.56 1.45
C ALA A 65 11.44 7.06 0.37
N THR A 66 11.83 8.01 -0.48
CA THR A 66 10.93 8.72 -1.41
C THR A 66 11.08 8.28 -2.88
N LEU A 67 11.63 7.09 -3.12
CA LEU A 67 11.79 6.52 -4.47
C LEU A 67 10.42 6.11 -5.03
N ARG A 68 9.73 7.08 -5.65
CA ARG A 68 8.31 6.97 -6.05
C ARG A 68 8.03 5.79 -6.97
N ASN A 69 8.90 5.50 -7.94
CA ASN A 69 8.67 4.39 -8.88
C ASN A 69 8.77 3.03 -8.19
N LEU A 70 9.77 2.84 -7.33
CA LEU A 70 9.95 1.59 -6.57
C LEU A 70 8.82 1.38 -5.55
N ASN A 71 8.50 2.43 -4.79
CA ASN A 71 7.39 2.41 -3.85
C ASN A 71 6.04 2.23 -4.55
N GLY A 72 5.89 2.79 -5.76
CA GLY A 72 4.70 2.71 -6.60
C GLY A 72 4.43 1.29 -7.08
N ALA A 73 5.45 0.57 -7.55
CA ALA A 73 5.34 -0.83 -7.94
C ALA A 73 4.85 -1.71 -6.79
N MET A 74 5.46 -1.58 -5.60
CA MET A 74 5.03 -2.30 -4.40
C MET A 74 3.61 -1.90 -3.96
N ALA A 75 3.26 -0.62 -4.05
CA ALA A 75 1.93 -0.12 -3.74
C ALA A 75 0.86 -0.71 -4.69
N ALA A 76 1.13 -0.75 -5.99
CA ALA A 76 0.23 -1.32 -6.99
C ALA A 76 0.01 -2.83 -6.74
N ALA A 77 1.07 -3.56 -6.38
CA ALA A 77 0.97 -4.97 -6.05
C ALA A 77 0.13 -5.25 -4.78
N LEU A 78 0.26 -4.40 -3.74
CA LEU A 78 -0.49 -4.52 -2.48
C LEU A 78 -1.92 -3.99 -2.57
N LEU A 79 -2.24 -3.16 -3.57
CA LEU A 79 -3.54 -2.50 -3.71
C LEU A 79 -4.74 -3.44 -3.59
N PRO A 80 -4.78 -4.61 -4.26
CA PRO A 80 -5.91 -5.54 -4.14
C PRO A 80 -6.17 -6.04 -2.71
N VAL A 81 -5.12 -6.11 -1.86
CA VAL A 81 -5.25 -6.55 -0.46
C VAL A 81 -6.06 -5.54 0.36
N PHE A 82 -5.89 -4.25 0.10
CA PHE A 82 -6.58 -3.17 0.79
C PHE A 82 -7.96 -2.89 0.17
N GLU A 83 -8.11 -3.05 -1.15
CA GLU A 83 -9.41 -2.96 -1.81
C GLU A 83 -10.36 -4.07 -1.37
N LYS A 84 -9.87 -5.30 -1.21
CA LYS A 84 -10.67 -6.44 -0.75
C LYS A 84 -11.14 -6.28 0.71
N ASN A 85 -10.34 -5.63 1.56
CA ASN A 85 -10.66 -5.42 2.96
C ASN A 85 -10.20 -4.02 3.44
N PRO A 86 -11.03 -2.97 3.23
CA PRO A 86 -10.69 -1.60 3.63
C PRO A 86 -10.34 -1.41 5.11
N GLN A 87 -10.83 -2.28 6.00
CA GLN A 87 -10.52 -2.27 7.43
C GLN A 87 -9.03 -2.52 7.71
N HIS A 88 -8.27 -3.03 6.74
CA HIS A 88 -6.81 -3.11 6.80
C HIS A 88 -6.15 -1.73 7.02
N TRP A 89 -6.77 -0.64 6.58
CA TRP A 89 -6.26 0.72 6.82
C TRP A 89 -6.15 1.07 8.31
N GLU A 90 -6.98 0.47 9.17
CA GLU A 90 -6.90 0.69 10.62
C GLU A 90 -5.55 0.26 11.19
N ALA A 91 -4.91 -0.77 10.61
CA ALA A 91 -3.62 -1.26 11.06
C ALA A 91 -2.50 -0.20 10.92
N ILE A 92 -2.59 0.67 9.91
CA ILE A 92 -1.60 1.71 9.61
C ILE A 92 -1.44 2.69 10.78
N ARG A 93 -2.51 2.91 11.56
CA ARG A 93 -2.50 3.78 12.75
C ARG A 93 -1.48 3.33 13.81
N TYR A 94 -1.08 2.06 13.79
CA TYR A 94 -0.20 1.46 14.78
C TYR A 94 1.27 1.39 14.35
N LEU A 95 1.64 1.84 13.13
CA LEU A 95 3.04 1.79 12.65
C LEU A 95 4.00 2.58 13.55
N ASN A 96 3.56 3.75 14.02
CA ASN A 96 4.38 4.73 14.73
C ASN A 96 3.88 5.03 16.15
N VAL A 97 3.08 4.13 16.76
CA VAL A 97 2.59 4.31 18.15
C VAL A 97 3.74 4.33 19.14
N THR A 98 4.65 3.35 19.05
CA THR A 98 5.95 3.47 19.70
C THR A 98 6.98 4.01 18.70
N PRO A 99 7.93 4.89 19.10
CA PRO A 99 9.00 5.32 18.22
C PRO A 99 9.86 4.14 17.76
N ALA A 100 10.23 4.12 16.48
CA ALA A 100 11.22 3.17 15.98
C ALA A 100 12.64 3.67 16.29
N THR A 101 13.52 2.77 16.70
CA THR A 101 14.95 3.06 16.79
C THR A 101 15.57 3.06 15.39
N SER A 102 16.65 3.81 15.18
CA SER A 102 17.40 3.77 13.93
C SER A 102 18.00 2.37 13.69
N GLY A 103 18.10 1.95 12.43
CA GLY A 103 18.81 0.73 12.05
C GLY A 103 18.00 -0.57 12.13
N LEU A 104 16.70 -0.51 12.43
CA LEU A 104 15.85 -1.71 12.37
C LEU A 104 15.88 -2.34 10.97
N THR A 105 15.94 -3.68 10.94
CA THR A 105 15.64 -4.43 9.72
C THR A 105 14.14 -4.35 9.41
N PHE A 106 13.76 -4.64 8.17
CA PHE A 106 12.34 -4.64 7.80
C PHE A 106 11.53 -5.64 8.64
N LYS A 107 12.07 -6.85 8.85
CA LYS A 107 11.51 -7.85 9.77
C LYS A 107 11.28 -7.29 11.17
N GLN A 108 12.28 -6.64 11.75
CA GLN A 108 12.16 -6.04 13.09
C GLN A 108 11.12 -4.92 13.13
N TYR A 109 11.03 -4.12 12.06
CA TYR A 109 10.03 -3.07 11.96
C TYR A 109 8.61 -3.64 11.89
N LEU A 110 8.38 -4.72 11.12
CA LEU A 110 7.09 -5.42 11.08
C LEU A 110 6.74 -6.09 12.43
N ALA A 111 7.72 -6.70 13.10
CA ALA A 111 7.50 -7.28 14.43
C ALA A 111 7.12 -6.21 15.47
N LYS A 112 7.75 -5.04 15.41
CA LYS A 112 7.37 -3.88 16.22
C LYS A 112 5.94 -3.42 15.90
N TRP A 113 5.61 -3.24 14.63
CA TRP A 113 4.26 -2.86 14.22
C TRP A 113 3.21 -3.85 14.73
N LYS A 114 3.49 -5.16 14.63
CA LYS A 114 2.62 -6.22 15.17
C LYS A 114 2.44 -6.10 16.68
N LYS A 115 3.52 -5.83 17.43
CA LYS A 115 3.47 -5.62 18.87
C LYS A 115 2.58 -4.44 19.26
N ASP A 116 2.63 -3.35 18.49
CA ASP A 116 1.86 -2.14 18.75
C ASP A 116 0.38 -2.26 18.32
N ALA A 117 0.08 -3.16 17.38
CA ALA A 117 -1.26 -3.31 16.82
C ALA A 117 -2.16 -4.30 17.62
N PRO A 118 -3.47 -4.03 17.74
CA PRO A 118 -4.45 -5.00 18.22
C PRO A 118 -4.42 -6.32 17.44
N LYS A 119 -4.70 -7.45 18.13
CA LYS A 119 -4.69 -8.80 17.55
C LYS A 119 -5.48 -8.94 16.25
N LYS A 120 -6.59 -8.19 16.09
CA LYS A 120 -7.41 -8.19 14.87
C LYS A 120 -6.64 -7.78 13.60
N HIS A 121 -5.50 -7.10 13.72
CA HIS A 121 -4.66 -6.69 12.58
C HIS A 121 -3.45 -7.59 12.34
N HIS A 122 -3.16 -8.55 13.23
CA HIS A 122 -1.95 -9.39 13.13
C HIS A 122 -1.92 -10.22 11.85
N GLY A 123 -3.07 -10.73 11.39
CA GLY A 123 -3.15 -11.49 10.15
C GLY A 123 -2.70 -10.71 8.91
N LEU A 124 -3.01 -9.41 8.84
CA LEU A 124 -2.54 -8.52 7.78
C LEU A 124 -1.02 -8.34 7.86
N ILE A 125 -0.51 -8.04 9.06
CA ILE A 125 0.91 -7.74 9.27
C ILE A 125 1.77 -8.97 8.94
N ASP A 126 1.35 -10.15 9.40
CA ASP A 126 1.98 -11.42 9.08
C ASP A 126 1.86 -11.75 7.58
N GLY A 127 0.74 -11.38 6.96
CA GLY A 127 0.55 -11.49 5.51
C GLY A 127 1.55 -10.66 4.72
N ILE A 128 1.75 -9.40 5.12
CA ILE A 128 2.74 -8.50 4.53
C ILE A 128 4.15 -9.09 4.71
N ALA A 129 4.50 -9.56 5.91
CA ALA A 129 5.82 -10.16 6.17
C ALA A 129 6.09 -11.36 5.24
N ARG A 130 5.12 -12.26 5.05
CA ARG A 130 5.24 -13.41 4.14
C ARG A 130 5.43 -13.01 2.69
N VAL A 131 4.66 -12.03 2.22
CA VAL A 131 4.71 -11.58 0.81
C VAL A 131 6.05 -10.93 0.48
N PHE A 132 6.69 -10.29 1.45
CA PHE A 132 8.05 -9.76 1.32
C PHE A 132 9.16 -10.77 1.67
N ALA A 133 8.82 -11.98 2.12
CA ALA A 133 9.75 -13.00 2.62
C ALA A 133 10.68 -12.48 3.74
N VAL A 134 10.10 -11.76 4.71
CA VAL A 134 10.79 -11.17 5.87
C VAL A 134 10.18 -11.59 7.21
N ASP A 135 9.43 -12.68 7.24
CA ASP A 135 8.83 -13.27 8.44
C ASP A 135 9.86 -13.91 9.39
#